data_AF-A0AAD8A3W1-F1
#
_entry.id   AF-A0AAD8A3W1-F1
#
_cell.length_a   1.000
_cell.length_b   1.000
_cell.length_c   1.000
_cell.angle_alpha   90.00
_cell.angle_beta   90.00
_cell.angle_gamma   90.00
#
_symmetry.space_group_name_H-M   'P 1'
#
loop_
_entity.id
_entity.type
_entity.pdbx_description
1 polymer ?
#
loop_
_entity_poly.entity_id
_entity_poly.type
_entity_poly.pdbx_seq_one_letter_code
_entity_poly.pdbx_strand_id
1 'polypeptide(L)' 'DVSWLADQFPNLIGNFLVPSESFSHLSFLWSTDVDKVLYDPIITLLDRYKQQ' A
#
# COMPACT_ATOMS: atom_id res chain seq x y z
N ASP A 1 8.34 7.76 12.00
CA ASP A 1 7.29 8.36 11.16
C ASP A 1 7.35 7.69 9.79
N VAL A 2 6.21 7.24 9.25
CA VAL A 2 6.16 6.56 7.93
C VAL A 2 6.58 7.52 6.82
N SER A 3 6.23 8.81 6.93
CA SER A 3 6.56 9.83 5.94
C SER A 3 8.07 10.06 5.87
N TRP A 4 8.72 10.18 7.04
CA TRP A 4 10.17 10.33 7.12
C TRP A 4 10.91 9.14 6.48
N LEU A 5 10.41 7.92 6.69
CA LEU A 5 11.02 6.71 6.14
C LEU A 5 10.86 6.66 4.61
N ALA A 6 9.69 7.04 4.09
CA ALA A 6 9.45 7.13 2.64
C ALA A 6 10.46 8.05 1.95
N ASP A 7 10.77 9.20 2.55
CA ASP A 7 11.73 10.18 2.01
C ASP A 7 13.17 9.64 1.90
N GLN A 8 13.52 8.55 2.62
CA GLN A 8 14.86 7.98 2.57
C GLN A 8 15.11 7.08 1.34
N PHE A 9 14.06 6.70 0.59
CA PHE A 9 14.19 5.76 -0.52
C PHE A 9 14.31 6.48 -1.88
N PRO A 10 15.47 6.42 -2.57
CA PRO A 10 15.70 7.15 -3.81
C PRO A 10 14.86 6.64 -5.00
N ASN A 11 14.35 5.40 -4.92
CA ASN A 11 13.54 4.76 -5.95
C ASN A 11 12.16 4.35 -5.40
N LEU A 12 11.56 5.16 -4.53
CA LEU A 12 10.23 4.88 -4.02
C LEU A 12 9.18 5.02 -5.14
N ILE A 13 8.57 3.90 -5.52
CA ILE A 13 7.59 3.83 -6.61
C ILE A 13 6.19 4.30 -6.17
N GLY A 14 5.87 4.18 -4.89
CA GLY A 14 4.58 4.59 -4.36
C GLY A 14 4.54 4.70 -2.85
N ASN A 15 3.75 5.66 -2.36
CA ASN A 15 3.45 5.89 -0.95
C ASN A 15 1.95 6.21 -0.84
N PHE A 16 1.15 5.21 -0.47
CA PHE A 16 -0.31 5.30 -0.47
C PHE A 16 -0.85 5.21 0.95
N LEU A 17 -1.67 6.19 1.34
CA LEU A 17 -2.40 6.15 2.61
C LEU A 17 -3.76 5.48 2.37
N VAL A 18 -4.05 4.42 3.13
CA VAL A 18 -5.39 3.80 3.13
C VAL A 18 -6.38 4.80 3.76
N PRO A 19 -7.45 5.21 3.07
CA PRO A 19 -8.35 6.26 3.52
C PRO A 19 -9.35 5.75 4.56
N SER A 20 -8.85 5.30 5.70
CA SER A 20 -9.67 4.89 6.84
C SER A 20 -8.92 5.13 8.14
N GLU A 21 -9.50 5.95 9.02
CA GLU A 21 -8.95 6.25 10.35
C GLU A 21 -8.92 5.02 11.27
N SER A 22 -9.75 4.00 11.00
CA SER A 22 -9.77 2.74 11.74
C SER A 22 -8.76 1.72 11.20
N PHE A 23 -8.09 2.01 10.08
CA PHE A 23 -7.11 1.10 9.49
C PHE A 23 -5.82 1.11 10.33
N SER A 24 -5.71 0.09 11.16
CA SER A 24 -4.59 -0.10 12.09
C SER A 24 -3.56 -1.08 11.53
N HIS A 25 -2.51 -1.35 12.30
CA HIS A 25 -1.48 -2.30 11.91
C HIS A 25 -2.02 -3.72 11.64
N LEU A 26 -3.04 -4.16 12.41
CA LEU A 26 -3.63 -5.49 12.23
C LEU A 26 -4.55 -5.55 10.99
N SER A 27 -5.07 -4.41 10.56
CA SER A 27 -5.96 -4.29 9.40
C SER A 27 -5.29 -4.71 8.09
N PHE A 28 -3.96 -4.60 7.99
CA PHE A 28 -3.18 -5.10 6.84
C PHE A 28 -3.28 -6.62 6.65
N LEU A 29 -3.61 -7.36 7.71
CA LEU A 29 -3.74 -8.82 7.68
C LEU A 29 -5.20 -9.28 7.78
N TRP A 30 -6.01 -8.63 8.62
CA TRP A 30 -7.31 -9.16 9.03
C TRP A 30 -8.50 -8.23 8.76
N SER A 31 -8.31 -7.10 8.09
CA SER A 31 -9.46 -6.29 7.67
C SER A 31 -10.31 -7.08 6.67
N THR A 32 -11.64 -7.05 6.83
CA THR A 32 -12.58 -7.77 5.97
C THR A 32 -12.57 -7.26 4.53
N ASP A 33 -12.21 -6.01 4.32
CA ASP A 33 -12.14 -5.37 3.00
C ASP A 33 -10.69 -5.06 2.56
N VAL A 34 -9.70 -5.74 3.17
CA VAL A 34 -8.26 -5.54 2.86
C VAL A 34 -7.95 -5.82 1.38
N ASP A 35 -8.67 -6.75 0.77
CA ASP A 35 -8.58 -7.10 -0.64
C ASP A 35 -8.80 -5.87 -1.53
N LYS A 36 -9.90 -5.15 -1.31
CA LYS A 36 -10.28 -3.99 -2.12
C LYS A 36 -9.42 -2.76 -1.83
N VAL A 37 -9.15 -2.49 -0.55
CA VAL A 37 -8.50 -1.22 -0.15
C VAL A 37 -6.98 -1.26 -0.26
N LEU A 38 -6.38 -2.45 -0.34
CA LEU A 38 -4.92 -2.61 -0.39
C LEU A 38 -4.47 -3.61 -1.46
N TYR A 39 -5.01 -4.82 -1.51
CA TYR A 39 -4.42 -5.87 -2.36
C TYR A 39 -4.67 -5.63 -3.86
N ASP A 40 -5.89 -5.28 -4.27
CA ASP A 40 -6.23 -5.03 -5.67
C ASP A 40 -5.36 -3.91 -6.31
N PRO A 41 -5.16 -2.74 -5.66
CA PRO A 41 -4.24 -1.72 -6.15
C PRO A 41 -2.79 -2.22 -6.29
N ILE A 42 -2.31 -3.01 -5.32
CA ILE A 42 -0.93 -3.53 -5.33
C ILE A 42 -0.74 -4.57 -6.43
N ILE A 43 -1.69 -5.48 -6.62
CA ILE A 43 -1.67 -6.46 -7.71
C ILE A 43 -1.64 -5.75 -9.07
N THR A 44 -2.49 -4.74 -9.24
CA THR A 44 -2.52 -3.91 -10.47
C THR A 44 -1.17 -3.23 -10.72
N LEU A 45 -0.51 -2.73 -9.66
CA LEU A 45 0.82 -2.16 -9.76
C LEU A 45 1.86 -3.21 -10.18
N LEU A 46 1.85 -4.39 -9.56
CA LEU A 46 2.76 -5.49 -9.90
C LEU A 46 2.57 -5.96 -11.34
N ASP A 47 1.33 -6.08 -11.82
CA ASP A 47 1.03 -6.46 -13.20
C ASP A 47 1.57 -5.45 -14.21
N ARG A 48 1.49 -4.15 -13.91
CA ARG A 48 2.10 -3.11 -14.75
C ARG A 48 3.61 -3.32 -14.91
N TYR A 49 4.31 -3.68 -13.83
CA TYR A 49 5.76 -3.94 -13.88
C TYR A 49 6.11 -5.25 -14.57
N LYS A 50 5.25 -6.26 -14.50
CA LYS A 50 5.45 -7.54 -15.21
C LYS A 50 5.37 -7.39 -16.73
N GLN A 51 4.65 -6.39 -17.23
CA GLN A 51 4.47 -6.12 -18.65
C GLN A 51 5.57 -5.22 -19.26
N GLN A 52 6.50 -4.71 -18.43
CA GLN A 52 7.68 -3.94 -18.85
C GLN A 52 8.86 -4.87 -19.10
#